data_AF-A0A645EMM7-F1
#
_entry.id   AF-A0A645EMM7-F1
#
_cell.length_a   1.000
_cell.length_b   1.000
_cell.length_c   1.000
_cell.angle_alpha   90.00
_cell.angle_beta   90.00
_cell.angle_gamma   90.00
#
_symmetry.space_group_name_H-M   'P 1'
#
loop_
_entity.id
_entity.type
_entity.pdbx_description
1 polymer ?
#
loop_
_entity_poly.entity_id
_entity_poly.type
_entity_poly.pdbx_seq_one_letter_code
_entity_poly.pdbx_strand_id
1 'polypeptide(L)'
;MLTSKRVYEREKGLLPVSVIRKSLAERMASTIRHNRARGVHKIELMSKLVGDLCKSGMSDAWIRRNLGMDKDELLRLKQISGLAELFAEKEFSLAKTFPF
;
A
#
# COMPACT_ATOMS: atom_id res chain seq x y z
N MET A 1 22.81 -10.73 -16.67
CA MET A 1 23.31 -12.11 -16.56
C MET A 1 23.15 -12.86 -17.87
N LEU A 2 21.92 -13.11 -18.35
CA LEU A 2 21.67 -13.77 -19.64
C LEU A 2 21.91 -12.85 -20.86
N THR A 3 21.63 -11.55 -20.74
CA THR A 3 21.69 -10.59 -21.86
C THR A 3 22.75 -9.50 -21.70
N SER A 4 23.51 -9.49 -20.59
CA SER A 4 24.51 -8.46 -20.31
C SER A 4 25.82 -9.09 -19.85
N LYS A 5 26.84 -9.02 -20.72
CA LYS A 5 28.19 -9.54 -20.52
C LYS A 5 28.88 -8.88 -19.31
N ARG A 6 28.75 -7.55 -19.19
CA ARG A 6 29.25 -6.75 -18.05
C ARG A 6 28.73 -7.26 -16.70
N VAL A 7 27.44 -7.58 -16.61
CA VAL A 7 26.83 -8.07 -15.36
C VAL A 7 27.27 -9.51 -15.08
N TYR A 8 27.42 -10.34 -16.11
CA TYR A 8 27.87 -11.73 -15.95
C TYR A 8 29.31 -11.79 -15.40
N GLU A 9 30.22 -10.99 -15.96
CA GLU A 9 31.62 -10.92 -15.52
C GLU A 9 31.74 -10.39 -14.09
N ARG A 10 30.98 -9.33 -13.74
CA ARG A 10 30.99 -8.76 -12.38
C ARG A 10 30.52 -9.74 -11.31
N GLU A 11 29.41 -10.43 -11.58
CA GLU A 11 28.78 -11.35 -10.62
C GLU A 11 29.31 -12.79 -10.75
N LYS A 12 30.27 -13.04 -11.65
CA LYS A 12 30.83 -14.38 -11.96
C LYS A 12 29.75 -15.43 -12.28
N GLY A 13 28.67 -15.01 -12.92
CA GLY A 13 27.52 -15.87 -13.22
C GLY A 13 26.67 -16.30 -12.01
N LEU A 14 26.90 -15.75 -10.81
CA LEU A 14 26.17 -16.10 -9.59
C LEU A 14 25.11 -15.04 -9.26
N LEU A 15 23.90 -15.46 -8.88
CA LEU A 15 22.86 -14.52 -8.45
C LEU A 15 23.08 -14.10 -6.99
N PRO A 16 23.30 -12.80 -6.67
CA PRO A 16 23.37 -12.35 -5.30
C PRO A 16 22.00 -12.50 -4.62
N VAL A 17 21.99 -13.17 -3.45
CA VAL A 17 20.80 -13.38 -2.64
C VAL A 17 21.03 -12.77 -1.26
N SER A 18 20.01 -12.11 -0.72
CA SER A 18 20.00 -11.62 0.66
C SER A 18 18.93 -12.37 1.45
N VAL A 19 19.29 -12.84 2.65
CA VAL A 19 18.38 -13.55 3.55
C VAL A 19 17.87 -12.56 4.60
N ILE A 20 16.56 -12.34 4.62
CA ILE A 20 15.92 -11.43 5.58
C ILE A 20 15.34 -12.25 6.73
N ARG A 21 15.97 -12.15 7.91
CA ARG A 21 15.48 -12.75 9.17
C ARG A 21 14.59 -11.76 9.91
N LYS A 22 13.34 -11.63 9.47
CA LYS A 22 12.33 -10.77 10.11
C LYS A 22 10.99 -11.48 10.19
N SER A 23 10.13 -11.02 11.08
CA SER A 23 8.76 -11.53 11.19
C SER A 23 7.98 -11.33 9.88
N LEU A 24 6.90 -12.09 9.69
CA LEU A 24 6.03 -11.95 8.51
C LEU A 24 5.51 -10.51 8.38
N ALA A 25 5.09 -9.90 9.49
CA ALA A 25 4.58 -8.54 9.52
C ALA A 25 5.61 -7.51 9.05
N GLU A 26 6.86 -7.61 9.53
CA GLU A 26 7.95 -6.72 9.11
C GLU A 26 8.34 -6.94 7.64
N ARG A 27 8.29 -8.18 7.15
CA ARG A 27 8.54 -8.48 5.73
C ARG A 27 7.47 -7.87 4.84
N MET A 28 6.20 -8.01 5.20
CA MET A 28 5.08 -7.37 4.48
C MET A 28 5.23 -5.86 4.47
N ALA A 29 5.49 -5.24 5.63
CA ALA A 29 5.72 -3.81 5.74
C ALA A 29 6.88 -3.33 4.86
N SER A 30 7.98 -4.09 4.80
CA SER A 30 9.11 -3.79 3.93
C SER A 30 8.73 -3.80 2.45
N THR A 31 7.97 -4.80 1.99
CA THR A 31 7.49 -4.87 0.61
C THR A 31 6.58 -3.70 0.26
N ILE A 32 5.61 -3.38 1.13
CA ILE A 32 4.68 -2.27 0.90
C ILE A 32 5.44 -0.94 0.83
N ARG A 33 6.33 -0.68 1.79
CA ARG A 33 7.16 0.54 1.84
C ARG A 33 8.01 0.68 0.60
N HIS A 34 8.63 -0.42 0.17
CA HIS A 34 9.51 -0.45 -0.99
C HIS A 34 8.76 -0.18 -2.30
N ASN A 35 7.60 -0.78 -2.46
CA ASN A 35 6.78 -0.56 -3.65
C ASN A 35 6.20 0.86 -3.64
N ARG A 36 5.77 1.39 -2.47
CA ARG A 36 5.30 2.78 -2.28
C ARG A 36 6.39 3.79 -2.68
N ALA A 37 7.63 3.60 -2.23
CA ALA A 37 8.74 4.48 -2.55
C ALA A 37 9.08 4.55 -4.06
N ARG A 38 8.72 3.52 -4.84
CA ARG A 38 8.89 3.51 -6.30
C ARG A 38 7.77 4.21 -7.07
N GLY A 39 6.76 4.75 -6.39
CA GLY A 39 5.68 5.53 -7.04
C GLY A 39 4.62 4.72 -7.77
N VAL A 40 4.66 3.37 -7.72
CA VAL A 40 3.74 2.50 -8.48
C VAL A 40 2.40 2.26 -7.75
N HIS A 41 2.16 2.91 -6.61
CA HIS A 41 0.93 2.67 -5.84
C HIS A 41 -0.19 3.64 -6.19
N LYS A 42 -1.19 3.08 -6.88
CA LYS A 42 -2.53 3.66 -7.03
C LYS A 42 -3.12 3.91 -5.64
N ILE A 43 -3.61 5.13 -5.39
CA ILE A 43 -4.24 5.57 -4.13
C ILE A 43 -5.31 4.56 -3.65
N GLU A 44 -6.06 4.00 -4.59
CA GLU A 44 -7.11 2.99 -4.35
C GLU A 44 -6.58 1.73 -3.65
N LEU A 45 -5.48 1.14 -4.15
CA LEU A 45 -4.88 -0.05 -3.55
C LEU A 45 -4.33 0.24 -2.15
N MET A 46 -3.79 1.44 -1.94
CA MET A 46 -3.26 1.85 -0.64
C MET A 46 -4.39 2.12 0.36
N SER A 47 -5.49 2.72 -0.09
CA SER A 47 -6.68 2.95 0.74
C SER A 47 -7.31 1.64 1.19
N LYS A 48 -7.45 0.66 0.28
CA LYS A 48 -7.93 -0.69 0.63
C LYS A 48 -7.02 -1.38 1.65
N LEU A 49 -5.70 -1.37 1.41
CA LEU A 49 -4.73 -1.97 2.33
C LEU A 49 -4.79 -1.33 3.73
N VAL A 50 -4.87 0.00 3.82
CA VAL A 50 -4.99 0.71 5.09
C VAL A 50 -6.30 0.34 5.79
N GLY A 51 -7.41 0.25 5.04
CA GLY A 51 -8.70 -0.21 5.56
C GLY A 51 -8.60 -1.61 6.18
N ASP A 52 -8.02 -2.56 5.46
CA ASP A 52 -7.82 -3.95 5.92
C ASP A 52 -6.94 -4.02 7.17
N LEU A 53 -5.86 -3.22 7.22
CA LEU A 53 -4.98 -3.14 8.39
C LEU A 53 -5.71 -2.57 9.62
N CYS A 54 -6.50 -1.50 9.45
CA CYS A 54 -7.30 -0.97 10.53
C CYS A 54 -8.34 -1.99 11.04
N LYS A 55 -9.00 -2.72 10.13
CA LYS A 55 -9.96 -3.80 10.47
C LYS A 55 -9.29 -4.96 11.21
N SER A 56 -8.04 -5.26 10.89
CA SER A 56 -7.24 -6.27 11.59
C SER A 56 -6.74 -5.85 12.98
N GLY A 57 -7.09 -4.63 13.44
CA GLY A 57 -6.71 -4.11 14.75
C GLY A 57 -5.32 -3.47 14.83
N MET A 58 -4.68 -3.20 13.69
CA MET A 58 -3.39 -2.52 13.67
C MET A 58 -3.53 -1.04 14.05
N SER A 59 -2.69 -0.56 14.97
CA SER A 59 -2.74 0.82 15.42
C SER A 59 -2.24 1.81 14.37
N ASP A 60 -2.80 3.02 14.36
CA ASP A 60 -2.36 4.10 13.46
C ASP A 60 -0.86 4.40 13.63
N ALA A 61 -0.33 4.31 14.85
CA ALA A 61 1.10 4.46 15.13
C ALA A 61 1.94 3.36 14.46
N TRP A 62 1.47 2.10 14.51
CA TRP A 62 2.14 0.99 13.85
C TRP A 62 2.12 1.16 12.33
N ILE A 63 0.97 1.51 11.75
CA ILE A 63 0.79 1.70 10.31
C ILE A 63 1.72 2.80 9.80
N ARG A 64 1.73 3.97 10.45
CA ARG A 64 2.61 5.10 10.08
C ARG A 64 4.08 4.72 10.12
N ARG A 65 4.52 4.10 11.23
CA ARG A 65 5.92 3.71 11.43
C ARG A 65 6.37 2.64 10.44
N ASN A 66 5.52 1.67 10.14
CA ASN A 66 5.88 0.52 9.32
C ASN A 66 5.73 0.79 7.82
N LEU A 67 4.73 1.56 7.40
CA LEU A 67 4.51 1.92 6.00
C LEU A 67 5.24 3.20 5.58
N GLY A 68 5.81 3.95 6.54
CA GLY A 68 6.49 5.22 6.28
C GLY A 68 5.53 6.31 5.81
N MET A 69 4.32 6.32 6.38
CA MET A 69 3.25 7.26 6.04
C MET A 69 3.20 8.41 7.04
N ASP A 70 2.89 9.61 6.53
CA ASP A 70 2.57 10.73 7.40
C ASP A 70 1.16 10.60 8.02
N LYS A 71 0.90 11.33 9.11
CA LYS A 71 -0.40 11.35 9.78
C LYS A 71 -1.53 11.77 8.83
N ASP A 72 -1.32 12.83 8.04
CA ASP A 72 -2.38 13.36 7.19
C ASP A 72 -2.65 12.43 5.99
N GLU A 73 -1.60 11.76 5.50
CA GLU A 73 -1.74 10.73 4.48
C GLU A 73 -2.57 9.55 4.98
N LEU A 74 -2.26 9.04 6.18
CA LEU A 74 -3.03 7.96 6.78
C LEU A 74 -4.50 8.36 6.98
N LEU A 75 -4.75 9.58 7.46
CA LEU A 75 -6.11 10.10 7.67
C LEU A 75 -6.89 10.16 6.35
N ARG A 76 -6.29 10.71 5.29
CA ARG A 76 -6.92 10.76 3.96
C ARG A 76 -7.28 9.37 3.43
N LEU A 77 -6.37 8.40 3.57
CA LEU A 77 -6.61 7.03 3.11
C LEU A 77 -7.74 6.34 3.88
N LYS A 78 -7.84 6.57 5.20
CA LYS A 78 -8.93 6.07 6.05
C LYS A 78 -10.27 6.70 5.70
N GLN A 79 -10.30 7.98 5.35
CA GLN A 79 -11.52 8.67 4.91
C GLN A 79 -12.02 8.12 3.57
N ILE A 80 -11.13 7.91 2.61
CA ILE A 80 -11.49 7.31 1.31
C ILE A 80 -12.05 5.91 1.51
N SER A 81 -11.41 5.07 2.33
CA SER A 81 -11.90 3.71 2.60
C SER A 81 -13.23 3.72 3.35
N GLY A 82 -13.39 4.62 4.33
CA GLY A 82 -14.61 4.74 5.12
C GLY A 82 -15.80 5.26 4.32
N LEU A 83 -15.58 6.21 3.41
CA LEU A 83 -16.62 6.67 2.47
C LEU A 83 -16.98 5.56 1.49
N ALA A 84 -16.01 4.87 0.91
CA ALA A 84 -16.27 3.76 0.01
C ALA A 84 -17.11 2.67 0.69
N GLU A 85 -16.85 2.36 1.96
CA GLU A 85 -17.61 1.39 2.74
C GLU A 85 -19.02 1.90 3.10
N LEU A 86 -19.17 3.18 3.46
CA LEU A 86 -20.47 3.80 3.78
C LEU A 86 -21.47 3.76 2.61
N PHE A 87 -20.96 3.80 1.38
CA PHE A 87 -21.76 3.83 0.15
C PHE A 87 -21.74 2.50 -0.63
N ALA A 88 -21.03 1.47 -0.16
CA ALA A 88 -20.91 0.20 -0.87
C ALA A 88 -22.26 -0.51 -1.09
N GLU A 89 -23.21 -0.32 -0.18
CA GLU A 89 -24.53 -0.98 -0.20
C GLU A 89 -25.70 0.00 -0.38
N LYS A 90 -25.45 1.23 -0.88
CA LYS A 90 -26.52 2.21 -1.11
C LYS A 90 -26.84 2.36 -2.58
N GLU A 91 -28.12 2.25 -2.93
CA GLU A 91 -28.63 2.69 -4.23
C GLU A 91 -28.59 4.23 -4.29
N PHE A 92 -27.88 4.78 -5.27
CA PHE A 92 -27.83 6.22 -5.48
C PHE A 92 -29.18 6.69 -6.03
N SER A 93 -29.87 7.56 -5.28
CA SER A 93 -31.06 8.24 -5.80
C SER A 93 -30.67 9.35 -6.78
N LEU A 94 -31.34 9.43 -7.93
CA LEU A 94 -31.22 10.57 -8.84
C LEU A 94 -31.56 11.87 -8.10
N ALA A 95 -30.68 12.87 -8.20
CA ALA A 95 -30.93 14.19 -7.64
C ALA A 95 -32.22 14.76 -8.26
N LYS A 96 -33.22 15.07 -7.43
CA LYS A 96 -34.42 15.75 -7.90
C LYS A 96 -34.03 17.17 -8.32
N THR A 97 -33.98 17.42 -9.63
CA THR A 97 -33.94 18.77 -10.17
C THR A 97 -35.26 19.43 -9.80
N PHE A 98 -35.24 20.38 -8.86
CA PHE A 98 -36.40 21.20 -8.57
C PHE A 98 -36.59 22.18 -9.74
N PRO A 99 -37.75 22.17 -10.42
CA PRO A 99 -38.08 23.26 -11.33
C PRO A 99 -38.34 24.50 -10.47
N PHE A 100 -37.66 25.60 -10.80
CA PHE A 100 -37.94 26.93 -10.27
C PHE A 100 -39.36 27.36 -10.61
#